data_AF-A0A9D7PW99-F1
#
_entry.id   AF-A0A9D7PW99-F1
#
_cell.length_a   1.000
_cell.length_b   1.000
_cell.length_c   1.000
_cell.angle_alpha   90.00
_cell.angle_beta   90.00
_cell.angle_gamma   90.00
#
_symmetry.space_group_name_H-M   'P 1'
#
loop_
_entity.id
_entity.type
_entity.pdbx_description
1 polymer ?
#
loop_
_entity_poly.entity_id
_entity_poly.type
_entity_poly.pdbx_seq_one_letter_code
_entity_poly.pdbx_strand_id
1 'polypeptide(L)'
;MSSLLKVLGTMATEKIFAMLFALIALHATMFEAHAAPVLDSSFGSSGIVRIGVPAGTEYTPSASALQRDGKLLLAGFTSERQSHAFVLRLLPNGTPDATFGQNGVALFDLPNVYAIMSPTTRAGYRWFHTDKWS
;
A
#
# COMPACT_ATOMS: atom_id res chain seq x y z
N MET A 1 -33.25 9.60 -40.05
CA MET A 1 -34.02 9.85 -38.82
C MET A 1 -34.24 8.49 -38.16
N SER A 2 -33.66 8.26 -36.97
CA SER A 2 -33.57 6.91 -36.39
C SER A 2 -34.96 6.35 -36.04
N SER A 3 -35.10 5.02 -36.10
CA SER A 3 -36.36 4.30 -35.83
C SER A 3 -37.00 4.67 -34.49
N LEU A 4 -36.21 5.13 -33.53
CA LEU A 4 -36.65 5.64 -32.23
C LEU A 4 -37.58 6.86 -32.36
N LEU A 5 -37.23 7.82 -33.22
CA LEU A 5 -38.03 9.05 -33.39
C LEU A 5 -39.38 8.75 -34.05
N LYS A 6 -39.45 7.71 -34.89
CA LYS A 6 -40.72 7.23 -35.45
C LYS A 6 -41.62 6.61 -34.39
N VAL A 7 -41.05 5.75 -33.54
CA VAL A 7 -41.80 5.11 -32.46
C VAL A 7 -42.30 6.15 -31.45
N LEU A 8 -41.44 7.10 -31.06
CA LEU A 8 -41.81 8.19 -30.14
C LEU A 8 -42.91 9.08 -30.70
N GLY A 9 -42.87 9.40 -32.00
CA GLY A 9 -43.91 10.20 -32.66
C GLY A 9 -45.28 9.53 -32.77
N THR A 10 -45.35 8.20 -32.63
CA THR A 10 -46.60 7.43 -32.65
C THR A 10 -47.21 7.19 -31.26
N MET A 11 -46.52 7.58 -30.18
CA MET A 11 -46.99 7.36 -28.82
C MET A 11 -47.75 8.58 -28.27
N ALA A 12 -48.76 8.33 -27.42
CA ALA A 12 -49.46 9.37 -26.68
C ALA A 12 -48.49 10.08 -25.71
N THR A 13 -48.61 11.41 -25.61
CA THR A 13 -47.70 12.28 -24.85
C THR A 13 -47.55 11.85 -23.38
N GLU A 14 -48.62 11.38 -22.76
CA GLU A 14 -48.63 10.85 -21.39
C GLU A 14 -47.69 9.65 -21.17
N LYS A 15 -47.54 8.78 -22.17
CA LYS A 15 -46.63 7.61 -22.12
C LYS A 15 -45.17 8.04 -22.25
N ILE A 16 -44.90 9.10 -23.01
CA ILE A 16 -43.56 9.69 -23.12
C ILE A 16 -43.13 10.26 -21.76
N PHE A 17 -44.02 11.02 -21.10
CA PHE A 17 -43.75 11.53 -19.76
C PHE A 17 -43.59 10.44 -18.71
N ALA A 18 -44.42 9.39 -18.74
CA ALA A 18 -44.29 8.25 -17.83
C ALA A 18 -42.97 7.50 -18.02
N MET A 19 -42.52 7.31 -19.26
CA MET A 19 -41.21 6.70 -19.56
C MET A 19 -40.04 7.57 -19.07
N LEU A 20 -40.10 8.89 -19.29
CA LEU A 20 -39.06 9.81 -18.79
C LEU A 20 -39.01 9.84 -17.26
N PHE A 21 -40.16 9.88 -16.60
CA PHE A 21 -40.25 9.82 -15.15
C PHE A 21 -39.69 8.50 -14.60
N ALA A 22 -40.04 7.36 -15.22
CA ALA A 22 -39.49 6.06 -14.85
C ALA A 22 -37.97 5.98 -15.06
N LEU A 23 -37.45 6.59 -16.14
CA LEU A 23 -36.01 6.66 -16.40
C LEU A 23 -35.29 7.52 -15.35
N ILE A 24 -35.87 8.66 -14.97
CA ILE A 24 -35.33 9.54 -13.95
C ILE A 24 -35.36 8.85 -12.57
N ALA A 25 -36.46 8.19 -12.23
CA ALA A 25 -36.58 7.42 -10.99
C ALA A 25 -35.57 6.27 -10.93
N LEU A 26 -35.33 5.58 -12.04
CA LEU A 26 -34.32 4.51 -12.16
C LEU A 26 -32.88 5.04 -11.98
N HIS A 27 -32.59 6.25 -12.47
CA HIS A 27 -31.30 6.89 -12.25
C HIS A 27 -31.15 7.43 -10.82
N ALA A 28 -32.24 7.95 -10.22
CA ALA A 28 -32.22 8.49 -8.86
C ALA A 28 -31.93 7.42 -7.80
N THR A 29 -32.21 6.15 -8.08
CA THR A 29 -31.86 5.01 -7.21
C THR A 29 -30.42 4.55 -7.32
N MET A 30 -29.66 5.01 -8.32
CA MET A 30 -28.26 4.57 -8.55
C MET A 30 -27.21 5.43 -7.84
N PHE A 31 -27.64 6.42 -7.05
CA PHE A 31 -26.72 7.23 -6.25
C PHE A 31 -26.44 6.51 -4.92
N GLU A 32 -25.70 5.40 -4.96
CA GLU A 32 -25.10 4.85 -3.75
C GLU A 32 -24.07 5.85 -3.24
N ALA A 33 -24.33 6.42 -2.06
CA ALA A 33 -23.34 7.19 -1.34
C ALA A 33 -22.17 6.26 -1.01
N HIS A 34 -21.06 6.39 -1.74
CA HIS A 34 -19.81 5.74 -1.37
C HIS A 34 -19.41 6.20 0.03
N ALA A 35 -19.55 5.31 1.02
CA ALA A 35 -19.02 5.56 2.35
C ALA A 35 -17.53 5.87 2.24
N ALA A 36 -17.05 6.84 3.02
CA ALA A 36 -15.62 7.13 3.08
C ALA A 36 -14.85 5.86 3.47
N PRO A 37 -13.64 5.63 2.92
CA PRO A 37 -12.81 4.50 3.33
C PRO A 37 -12.60 4.51 4.85
N VAL A 38 -12.94 3.40 5.50
CA VAL A 38 -12.78 3.21 6.95
C VAL A 38 -11.46 2.48 7.20
N LEU A 39 -10.76 2.85 8.28
CA LEU A 39 -9.57 2.13 8.71
C LEU A 39 -9.93 0.67 9.09
N ASP A 40 -9.06 -0.28 8.74
CA ASP A 40 -9.22 -1.67 9.12
C ASP A 40 -9.00 -1.85 10.63
N SER A 41 -10.09 -2.03 11.39
CA SER A 41 -10.01 -2.16 12.85
C SER A 41 -9.30 -3.42 13.32
N SER A 42 -9.07 -4.42 12.46
CA SER A 42 -8.29 -5.62 12.78
C SER A 42 -6.77 -5.38 12.75
N PHE A 43 -6.33 -4.23 12.22
CA PHE A 43 -4.94 -3.85 12.15
C PHE A 43 -4.54 -2.97 13.35
N GLY A 44 -3.83 -3.55 14.32
CA GLY A 44 -3.39 -2.83 15.52
C GLY A 44 -4.55 -2.31 16.38
N SER A 45 -4.41 -1.09 16.91
CA SER A 45 -5.44 -0.43 17.71
C SER A 45 -6.22 0.54 16.83
N SER A 46 -7.47 0.21 16.50
CA SER A 46 -8.35 1.04 15.65
C SER A 46 -7.75 1.35 14.27
N GLY A 47 -7.09 0.37 13.66
CA GLY A 47 -6.43 0.52 12.35
C GLY A 47 -5.06 1.18 12.39
N ILE A 48 -4.48 1.34 13.58
CA ILE A 48 -3.20 2.00 13.78
C ILE A 48 -2.25 1.10 14.58
N VAL A 49 -1.08 0.85 14.01
CA VAL A 49 0.04 0.22 14.71
C VAL A 49 1.04 1.29 15.10
N ARG A 50 1.48 1.26 16.36
CA ARG A 50 2.58 2.08 16.86
C ARG A 50 3.78 1.19 17.12
N ILE A 51 4.87 1.43 16.40
CA ILE A 51 6.12 0.71 16.56
C ILE A 51 7.03 1.51 17.48
N GLY A 52 7.38 0.93 18.62
CA GLY A 52 8.39 1.49 19.51
C GLY A 52 9.76 1.34 18.88
N VAL A 53 10.52 2.43 18.85
CA VAL A 53 11.92 2.44 18.41
C VAL A 53 12.82 2.80 19.60
N PRO A 54 14.07 2.31 19.65
CA PRO A 54 15.01 2.67 20.71
C PRO A 54 15.17 4.20 20.82
N ALA A 55 15.35 4.70 22.04
CA ALA A 55 15.56 6.12 22.28
C ALA A 55 16.83 6.60 21.57
N GLY A 56 16.72 7.70 20.82
CA GLY A 56 17.80 8.24 20.00
C GLY A 56 17.76 7.78 18.53
N THR A 57 17.04 6.71 18.22
CA THR A 57 16.88 6.23 16.84
C THR A 57 15.53 6.67 16.25
N GLU A 58 15.56 7.18 15.01
CA GLU A 58 14.35 7.38 14.20
C GLU A 58 14.31 6.34 13.09
N TYR A 59 13.14 5.72 12.87
CA TYR A 59 12.88 4.87 11.73
C TYR A 59 12.02 5.65 10.74
N THR A 60 12.58 5.95 9.57
CA THR A 60 11.89 6.69 8.52
C THR A 60 11.50 5.73 7.39
N PRO A 61 10.28 5.13 7.43
CA PRO A 61 9.79 4.29 6.34
C PRO A 61 9.59 5.14 5.08
N SER A 62 10.02 4.62 3.94
CA SER A 62 9.89 5.26 2.62
C SER A 62 9.22 4.37 1.58
N ALA A 63 9.06 3.08 1.87
CA ALA A 63 8.38 2.13 0.99
C ALA A 63 7.57 1.11 1.80
N SER A 64 6.52 0.57 1.18
CA SER A 64 5.73 -0.51 1.73
C SER A 64 5.33 -1.52 0.65
N ALA A 65 5.10 -2.77 1.06
CA ALA A 65 4.62 -3.83 0.19
C ALA A 65 3.75 -4.83 0.95
N LEU A 66 2.58 -5.17 0.39
CA LEU A 66 1.72 -6.23 0.92
C LEU A 66 2.09 -7.57 0.28
N GLN A 67 2.38 -8.57 1.09
CA GLN A 67 2.67 -9.93 0.66
C GLN A 67 1.37 -10.71 0.41
N ARG A 68 1.41 -11.76 -0.42
CA ARG A 68 0.23 -12.59 -0.76
C ARG A 68 -0.43 -13.26 0.45
N ASP A 69 0.33 -13.49 1.51
CA ASP A 69 -0.14 -14.08 2.77
C ASP A 69 -0.68 -13.04 3.76
N GLY A 70 -0.84 -11.79 3.32
CA GLY A 70 -1.40 -10.69 4.11
C GLY A 70 -0.40 -9.98 5.03
N LYS A 71 0.88 -10.38 5.04
CA LYS A 71 1.91 -9.67 5.79
C LYS A 71 2.31 -8.35 5.12
N LEU A 72 2.59 -7.32 5.91
CA LEU A 72 3.03 -6.01 5.42
C LEU A 72 4.53 -5.84 5.64
N LEU A 73 5.25 -5.44 4.59
CA LEU A 73 6.63 -4.99 4.68
C LEU A 73 6.66 -3.46 4.69
N LEU A 74 7.46 -2.89 5.59
CA LEU A 74 7.83 -1.49 5.64
C LEU A 74 9.35 -1.39 5.51
N ALA A 75 9.84 -0.60 4.56
CA ALA A 75 11.27 -0.41 4.35
C ALA A 75 11.63 1.07 4.42
N GLY A 76 12.86 1.36 4.86
CA GLY A 76 13.31 2.73 5.04
C GLY A 76 14.72 2.82 5.61
N PHE A 77 15.01 3.94 6.25
CA PHE A 77 16.33 4.23 6.82
C PHE A 77 16.24 4.62 8.29
N THR A 78 17.34 4.47 9.02
CA THR A 78 17.45 4.93 10.42
C THR A 78 18.37 6.15 10.54
N SER A 79 18.02 7.14 11.38
CA SER A 79 18.74 8.42 11.48
C SER A 79 20.00 8.41 12.34
N GLU A 80 20.06 7.56 13.37
CA GLU A 80 21.13 7.59 14.40
C GLU A 80 22.51 7.21 13.85
N ARG A 81 22.51 6.54 12.70
CA ARG A 81 23.67 6.25 11.88
C ARG A 81 23.20 6.42 10.45
N GLN A 82 23.39 7.61 9.87
CA GLN A 82 23.34 7.72 8.40
C GLN A 82 24.06 6.49 7.87
N SER A 83 23.35 5.57 7.20
CA SER A 83 23.80 4.28 6.64
C SER A 83 23.24 2.96 7.25
N HIS A 84 22.02 2.89 7.80
CA HIS A 84 21.31 1.59 7.81
C HIS A 84 19.97 1.68 7.07
N ALA A 85 19.75 0.72 6.19
CA ALA A 85 18.41 0.42 5.68
C ALA A 85 17.75 -0.60 6.61
N PHE A 86 16.44 -0.50 6.80
CA PHE A 86 15.67 -1.48 7.55
C PHE A 86 14.53 -2.03 6.71
N VAL A 87 14.10 -3.25 7.05
CA VAL A 87 12.82 -3.82 6.64
C VAL A 87 12.13 -4.35 7.89
N LEU A 88 10.94 -3.83 8.18
CA LEU A 88 10.04 -4.32 9.22
C LEU A 88 8.94 -5.15 8.57
N ARG A 89 8.72 -6.38 9.04
CA ARG A 89 7.59 -7.22 8.64
C ARG A 89 6.54 -7.27 9.73
N LEU A 90 5.30 -6.95 9.37
CA LEU A 90 4.12 -7.05 10.23
C LEU A 90 3.22 -8.20 9.75
N LEU A 91 2.61 -8.89 10.71
CA LEU A 91 1.51 -9.82 10.47
C LEU A 91 0.25 -9.08 10.00
N PRO A 92 -0.77 -9.79 9.47
CA PRO A 92 -2.01 -9.15 9.01
C PRO A 92 -2.73 -8.33 10.08
N ASN A 93 -2.56 -8.68 11.35
CA ASN A 93 -3.10 -7.94 12.50
C ASN A 93 -2.24 -6.72 12.91
N GLY A 94 -1.14 -6.45 12.21
CA GLY A 94 -0.25 -5.34 12.47
C GLY A 94 0.84 -5.58 13.53
N THR A 95 0.91 -6.75 14.16
CA THR A 95 1.99 -7.05 15.12
C THR A 95 3.29 -7.41 14.37
N PRO A 96 4.49 -7.05 14.88
CA PRO A 96 5.75 -7.50 14.29
C PRO A 96 5.84 -9.02 14.14
N ASP A 97 6.28 -9.50 12.99
CA ASP A 97 6.46 -10.92 12.73
C ASP A 97 7.80 -11.39 13.30
N ALA A 98 7.77 -12.00 14.49
CA ALA A 98 8.97 -12.47 15.18
C ALA A 98 9.80 -13.52 14.41
N THR A 99 9.25 -14.10 13.34
CA THR A 99 9.99 -15.05 12.46
C THR A 99 10.83 -14.36 11.39
N PHE A 100 10.78 -13.02 11.30
CA PHE A 100 11.54 -12.23 10.33
C PHE A 100 12.66 -11.45 11.01
N GLY A 101 13.89 -11.66 10.56
CA GLY A 101 15.06 -10.94 11.11
C GLY A 101 15.14 -11.07 12.63
N GLN A 102 15.43 -9.97 13.31
CA GLN A 102 15.40 -9.87 14.75
C GLN A 102 14.09 -9.20 15.19
N ASN A 103 13.19 -9.97 15.79
CA ASN A 103 11.90 -9.49 16.30
C ASN A 103 11.04 -8.73 15.25
N GLY A 104 11.08 -9.17 13.99
CA GLY A 104 10.35 -8.54 12.89
C GLY A 104 11.15 -7.53 12.08
N VAL A 105 12.40 -7.24 12.45
CA VAL A 105 13.23 -6.23 11.78
C VAL A 105 14.48 -6.87 11.18
N ALA A 106 14.72 -6.64 9.91
CA ALA A 106 16.01 -6.86 9.26
C ALA A 106 16.72 -5.51 9.08
N LEU A 107 17.97 -5.42 9.53
CA LEU A 107 18.82 -4.25 9.36
C LEU A 107 19.93 -4.55 8.36
N PHE A 108 20.26 -3.57 7.54
CA PHE A 108 21.30 -3.65 6.53
C PHE A 108 22.27 -2.50 6.70
N ASP A 109 23.53 -2.84 6.94
CA ASP A 109 24.62 -1.88 6.96
C ASP A 109 24.85 -1.40 5.53
N LEU A 110 24.60 -0.11 5.31
CA LEU A 110 25.01 0.55 4.08
C LEU A 110 26.47 0.98 4.29
N PRO A 111 27.37 0.72 3.34
CA PRO A 111 28.70 1.29 3.42
C PRO A 111 28.56 2.81 3.41
N ASN A 112 29.26 3.49 4.33
CA ASN A 112 29.41 4.94 4.22
C ASN A 112 29.97 5.23 2.83
N VAL A 113 29.36 6.18 2.12
CA VAL A 113 29.83 6.58 0.77
C VAL A 113 31.31 6.97 0.79
N TYR A 114 31.83 7.37 1.95
CA TYR A 114 33.26 7.61 2.20
C TYR A 114 34.16 6.35 2.19
N ALA A 115 33.72 5.15 2.61
CA ALA A 115 34.57 3.95 2.57
C ALA A 115 34.58 3.24 1.21
N ILE A 116 33.58 3.48 0.36
CA ILE A 116 33.61 3.02 -1.05
C ILE A 116 34.51 3.91 -1.92
N MET A 117 34.85 5.12 -1.45
CA MET A 117 35.77 6.05 -2.12
C MET A 117 37.21 6.01 -1.57
N SER A 118 37.47 5.37 -0.42
CA SER A 118 38.83 5.17 0.07
C SER A 118 39.44 3.90 -0.56
N PRO A 119 40.54 3.99 -1.34
CA PRO A 119 41.11 2.82 -2.03
C PRO A 119 41.71 1.76 -1.09
N THR A 120 41.71 1.99 0.22
CA THR A 120 42.56 1.26 1.17
C THR A 120 41.88 0.10 1.90
N THR A 121 40.57 -0.13 1.76
CA THR A 121 39.88 -1.23 2.47
C THR A 121 39.40 -2.32 1.50
N ARG A 122 40.34 -2.95 0.80
CA ARG A 122 40.09 -4.16 0.01
C ARG A 122 40.17 -5.40 0.90
N ALA A 123 39.22 -5.56 1.82
CA ALA A 123 39.01 -6.82 2.52
C ALA A 123 37.56 -6.91 3.02
N GLY A 124 36.68 -7.56 2.24
CA GLY A 124 35.42 -8.08 2.79
C GLY A 124 34.15 -7.91 1.95
N TYR A 125 34.12 -7.02 0.94
CA TYR A 125 32.91 -6.84 0.14
C TYR A 125 32.73 -8.00 -0.85
N ARG A 126 32.00 -9.03 -0.41
CA ARG A 126 31.55 -10.14 -1.24
C ARG A 126 30.32 -9.68 -2.00
N TRP A 127 30.49 -9.36 -3.28
CA TRP A 127 29.36 -9.14 -4.19
C TRP A 127 28.49 -10.41 -4.19
N PHE A 128 27.21 -10.29 -3.88
CA PHE A 128 26.27 -11.37 -4.14
C PHE A 128 26.10 -11.47 -5.66
N HIS A 129 26.81 -12.42 -6.26
CA HIS A 129 26.50 -12.88 -7.61
C HIS A 129 25.08 -13.45 -7.60
N THR A 130 24.16 -12.82 -8.32
CA THR A 130 22.81 -13.32 -8.55
C THR A 130 22.86 -14.37 -9.65
N ASP A 131 23.42 -15.53 -9.35
CA ASP A 131 23.34 -16.65 -10.27
C ASP A 131 22.37 -17.69 -9.71
N LYS A 132 21.33 -17.97 -10.51
CA LYS A 132 20.33 -19.04 -10.45
C LYS A 132 18.90 -18.62 -10.09
N TRP A 133 18.25 -18.00 -11.08
CA TRP A 133 16.91 -18.42 -11.48
C TRP A 133 17.02 -19.19 -12.80
N SER A 134 17.03 -20.52 -12.72
CA SER A 134 16.55 -21.46 -13.74
C SER A 134 16.33 -22.82 -13.06
#